data_AF-A0A496XT04-F1
#
_entry.id   AF-A0A496XT04-F1
#
_cell.length_a   1.000
_cell.length_b   1.000
_cell.length_c   1.000
_cell.angle_alpha   90.00
_cell.angle_beta   90.00
_cell.angle_gamma   90.00
#
_symmetry.space_group_name_H-M   'P 1'
#
loop_
_entity.id
_entity.type
_entity.pdbx_description
1 polymer ?
#
loop_
_entity_poly.entity_id
_entity_poly.type
_entity_poly.pdbx_seq_one_letter_code
_entity_poly.pdbx_strand_id
1 'polypeptide(L)'
;MTLVMSKFKKAHLTDISRGIELYNQGKFWECHEELEDPWMEEAHDNVRYIYWAIIQVATALYHKEGENILGAEGMWKKAKHKLIKCEEYEVETPFLNHNLSWNRFKKLVRNIPDKPTLKDFNELHTFKFKKVEK
;
A
#
# COMPACT_ATOMS: atom_id res chain seq x y z
N MET A 1 -13.63 -21.61 -7.17
CA MET A 1 -12.56 -21.54 -6.14
C MET A 1 -13.04 -20.56 -5.09
N THR A 2 -13.29 -21.01 -3.86
CA THR A 2 -13.86 -20.18 -2.79
C THR A 2 -12.78 -19.25 -2.26
N LEU A 3 -13.01 -17.94 -2.31
CA LEU A 3 -12.12 -16.94 -1.70
C LEU A 3 -12.16 -17.11 -0.18
N VAL A 4 -10.99 -17.18 0.45
CA VAL A 4 -10.86 -17.07 1.91
C VAL A 4 -10.98 -15.59 2.28
N MET A 5 -11.81 -15.29 3.27
CA MET A 5 -12.00 -13.93 3.78
C MET A 5 -11.25 -13.77 5.10
N SER A 6 -9.93 -13.91 5.09
CA SER A 6 -9.15 -13.71 6.30
C SER A 6 -8.93 -12.21 6.56
N LYS A 7 -8.63 -11.90 7.81
CA LYS A 7 -8.32 -10.54 8.26
C LYS A 7 -6.82 -10.40 8.50
N PHE A 8 -6.30 -9.18 8.35
CA PHE A 8 -4.90 -8.90 8.54
C PHE A 8 -4.41 -9.27 9.95
N LYS A 9 -3.41 -10.15 10.03
CA LYS A 9 -2.86 -10.73 11.27
C LYS A 9 -1.33 -10.68 11.29
N LYS A 10 -0.73 -11.18 12.37
CA LYS A 10 0.74 -11.14 12.58
C LYS A 10 1.55 -11.81 11.45
N ALA A 11 1.07 -12.92 10.89
CA ALA A 11 1.74 -13.60 9.76
C ALA A 11 1.92 -12.62 8.59
N HIS A 12 0.83 -12.00 8.15
CA HIS A 12 0.84 -11.02 7.06
C HIS A 12 1.76 -9.82 7.34
N LEU A 13 1.83 -9.35 8.60
CA LEU A 13 2.78 -8.30 8.99
C LEU A 13 4.24 -8.74 8.84
N THR A 14 4.53 -10.01 9.11
CA THR A 14 5.86 -10.60 8.92
C THR A 14 6.23 -10.55 7.45
N ASP A 15 5.31 -10.97 6.57
CA ASP A 15 5.53 -11.08 5.13
C ASP A 15 5.78 -9.71 4.47
N ILE A 16 5.04 -8.66 4.88
CA ILE A 16 5.24 -7.31 4.32
C ILE A 16 6.40 -6.54 4.94
N SER A 17 6.96 -7.01 6.07
CA SER A 17 7.82 -6.19 6.93
C SER A 17 9.00 -5.60 6.16
N ARG A 18 9.62 -6.38 5.27
CA ARG A 18 10.75 -5.92 4.47
C ARG A 18 10.36 -4.87 3.44
N GLY A 19 9.24 -5.03 2.75
CA GLY A 19 8.71 -4.01 1.84
C GLY A 19 8.38 -2.70 2.55
N ILE A 20 7.82 -2.78 3.76
CA ILE A 20 7.54 -1.61 4.59
C ILE A 20 8.84 -0.87 4.99
N GLU A 21 9.91 -1.59 5.33
CA GLU A 21 11.21 -0.99 5.60
C GLU A 21 11.77 -0.25 4.37
N LEU A 22 11.64 -0.84 3.18
CA LEU A 22 12.08 -0.24 1.92
C LEU A 22 11.26 1.01 1.58
N TYR A 23 9.93 0.96 1.70
CA TYR A 23 9.06 2.13 1.58
C TYR A 23 9.50 3.26 2.52
N ASN A 24 9.78 2.91 3.78
CA ASN A 24 10.22 3.87 4.78
C ASN A 24 11.60 4.48 4.46
N GLN A 25 12.43 3.83 3.65
CA GLN A 25 13.70 4.38 3.15
C GLN A 25 13.54 5.22 1.88
N GLY A 26 12.33 5.31 1.32
CA GLY A 26 12.09 5.95 0.01
C GLY A 26 12.48 5.07 -1.18
N LYS A 27 12.77 3.78 -0.93
CA LYS A 27 13.11 2.79 -1.97
C LYS A 27 11.82 2.17 -2.53
N PHE A 28 11.08 2.99 -3.28
CA PHE A 28 9.73 2.62 -3.69
C PHE A 28 9.69 1.52 -4.75
N TRP A 29 10.67 1.47 -5.65
CA TRP A 29 10.76 0.38 -6.62
C TRP A 29 11.07 -0.95 -5.95
N GLU A 30 12.07 -0.96 -5.06
CA GLU A 30 12.45 -2.17 -4.33
C GLU A 30 11.34 -2.62 -3.37
N CYS A 31 10.58 -1.69 -2.78
CA CYS A 31 9.36 -2.02 -2.04
C CYS A 31 8.33 -2.75 -2.91
N HIS A 32 8.13 -2.30 -4.16
CA HIS A 32 7.24 -2.97 -5.10
C HIS A 32 7.72 -4.40 -5.36
N GLU A 33 9.00 -4.58 -5.69
CA GLU A 33 9.57 -5.89 -6.02
C GLU A 33 9.50 -6.84 -4.81
N GLU A 34 9.88 -6.37 -3.63
CA GLU A 34 9.87 -7.17 -2.40
C GLU A 34 8.48 -7.67 -2.01
N LEU A 35 7.43 -6.89 -2.33
CA LEU A 35 6.05 -7.24 -1.98
C LEU A 35 5.35 -8.08 -3.07
N GLU A 36 5.94 -8.27 -4.24
CA GLU A 36 5.32 -8.99 -5.36
C GLU A 36 5.08 -10.46 -5.03
N ASP A 37 6.11 -11.16 -4.54
CA ASP A 37 6.01 -12.56 -4.14
C ASP A 37 4.95 -12.82 -3.06
N PRO A 38 4.96 -12.15 -1.88
CA PRO A 38 3.94 -12.40 -0.86
C PRO A 38 2.54 -11.96 -1.29
N TRP A 39 2.41 -10.97 -2.18
CA TRP A 39 1.12 -10.63 -2.79
C TRP A 39 0.57 -11.75 -3.70
N MET A 40 1.46 -12.44 -4.41
CA MET A 40 1.11 -13.57 -5.28
C MET A 40 0.76 -14.82 -4.46
N GLU A 41 1.45 -15.07 -3.35
CA GLU A 41 1.14 -16.19 -2.45
C GLU A 41 -0.26 -16.08 -1.84
N GLU A 42 -0.73 -14.86 -1.56
CA GLU A 42 -2.08 -14.58 -1.04
C GLU A 42 -3.18 -14.62 -2.13
N ALA A 43 -2.95 -15.29 -3.27
CA ALA A 43 -3.85 -15.24 -4.43
C ALA A 43 -5.32 -15.64 -4.15
N HIS A 44 -5.55 -16.46 -3.11
CA HIS A 44 -6.86 -16.98 -2.73
C HIS A 44 -7.45 -16.32 -1.48
N ASP A 45 -6.82 -15.27 -0.97
CA ASP A 45 -7.27 -14.52 0.20
C ASP A 45 -7.45 -13.03 -0.14
N ASN A 46 -8.55 -12.42 0.33
CA ASN A 46 -8.79 -11.00 0.13
C ASN A 46 -7.78 -10.10 0.86
N VAL A 47 -7.05 -10.62 1.85
CA VAL A 47 -5.99 -9.84 2.53
C VAL A 47 -4.92 -9.33 1.57
N ARG A 48 -4.74 -10.01 0.41
CA ARG A 48 -3.84 -9.57 -0.67
C ARG A 48 -4.09 -8.14 -1.14
N TYR A 49 -5.31 -7.60 -0.96
CA TYR A 49 -5.62 -6.23 -1.37
C TYR A 49 -4.82 -5.18 -0.58
N ILE A 50 -4.39 -5.50 0.66
CA ILE A 50 -3.51 -4.63 1.45
C ILE A 50 -2.14 -4.52 0.76
N TYR A 51 -1.54 -5.66 0.41
CA TYR A 51 -0.27 -5.73 -0.32
C TYR A 51 -0.38 -4.97 -1.63
N TRP A 52 -1.44 -5.25 -2.40
CA TRP A 52 -1.63 -4.64 -3.70
C TRP A 52 -1.76 -3.11 -3.64
N ALA A 53 -2.45 -2.59 -2.61
CA ALA A 53 -2.55 -1.15 -2.39
C ALA A 53 -1.17 -0.54 -2.08
N ILE A 54 -0.36 -1.18 -1.24
CA ILE A 54 1.00 -0.71 -0.90
C ILE A 54 1.89 -0.71 -2.13
N ILE A 55 1.90 -1.82 -2.89
CA ILE A 55 2.65 -1.98 -4.14
C ILE A 55 2.30 -0.84 -5.11
N GLN A 56 1.00 -0.61 -5.34
CA GLN A 56 0.56 0.43 -6.29
C GLN A 56 0.88 1.84 -5.79
N VAL A 57 0.83 2.11 -4.49
CA VAL A 57 1.31 3.40 -3.96
C VAL A 57 2.82 3.54 -4.13
N ALA A 58 3.59 2.50 -3.87
CA ALA A 58 5.04 2.51 -4.08
C ALA A 58 5.37 2.81 -5.56
N THR A 59 4.73 2.11 -6.51
CA THR A 59 4.89 2.40 -7.95
C THR A 59 4.46 3.83 -8.32
N ALA A 60 3.39 4.35 -7.71
CA ALA A 60 2.97 5.74 -7.93
C ALA A 60 4.02 6.75 -7.47
N LEU A 61 4.64 6.51 -6.31
CA LEU A 61 5.69 7.36 -5.76
C LEU A 61 7.02 7.23 -6.54
N TYR A 62 7.34 6.05 -7.04
CA TYR A 62 8.44 5.87 -7.98
C TYR A 62 8.25 6.70 -9.26
N HIS A 63 7.04 6.67 -9.85
CA HIS A 63 6.73 7.51 -11.01
C HIS A 63 6.79 9.01 -10.67
N LYS A 64 6.37 9.41 -9.46
CA LYS A 64 6.52 10.80 -9.00
C LYS A 64 7.99 11.22 -8.96
N GLU A 65 8.89 10.37 -8.48
CA GLU A 65 10.34 10.66 -8.43
C GLU A 65 10.95 10.80 -9.82
N GLY A 66 10.45 10.03 -10.80
CA GLY A 66 10.80 10.17 -12.22
C GLY A 66 10.04 11.28 -12.96
N GLU A 67 9.40 12.21 -12.26
CA GLU A 67 8.57 13.30 -12.81
C GLU A 67 7.47 12.84 -13.80
N ASN A 68 7.07 11.58 -13.73
CA ASN A 68 6.06 10.97 -14.59
C ASN A 68 4.67 11.07 -13.95
N ILE A 69 3.99 12.21 -14.16
CA ILE A 69 2.66 12.45 -13.59
C ILE A 69 1.61 11.45 -14.08
N LEU A 70 1.65 11.04 -15.35
CA LEU A 70 0.67 10.10 -15.91
C LEU A 70 0.79 8.71 -15.26
N GLY A 71 2.03 8.25 -15.05
CA GLY A 71 2.31 7.01 -14.32
C GLY A 71 1.90 7.09 -12.85
N ALA A 72 2.22 8.19 -12.18
CA ALA A 72 1.87 8.42 -10.78
C ALA A 72 0.35 8.41 -10.58
N GLU A 73 -0.38 9.18 -11.39
CA GLU A 73 -1.84 9.24 -11.39
C GLU A 73 -2.47 7.87 -11.66
N GLY A 74 -1.98 7.15 -12.68
CA GLY A 74 -2.51 5.85 -13.06
C GLY A 74 -2.39 4.80 -11.95
N MET A 75 -1.23 4.71 -11.31
CA MET A 75 -1.01 3.78 -10.19
C MET A 75 -1.76 4.19 -8.93
N TRP A 76 -1.82 5.48 -8.63
CA TRP A 76 -2.59 5.99 -7.50
C TRP A 76 -4.09 5.71 -7.62
N LYS A 77 -4.69 5.92 -8.80
CA LYS A 77 -6.11 5.58 -9.04
C LYS A 77 -6.39 4.11 -8.78
N LYS A 78 -5.49 3.22 -9.21
CA LYS A 78 -5.58 1.78 -8.94
C LYS A 78 -5.46 1.50 -7.43
N ALA A 79 -4.50 2.13 -6.74
CA ALA A 79 -4.33 1.97 -5.30
C ALA A 79 -5.58 2.39 -4.52
N LYS A 80 -6.17 3.55 -4.87
CA LYS A 80 -7.44 4.03 -4.29
C LYS A 80 -8.56 2.99 -4.44
N HIS A 81 -8.63 2.31 -5.59
CA HIS A 81 -9.58 1.23 -5.80
C HIS A 81 -9.28 -0.01 -4.92
N LYS A 82 -8.01 -0.36 -4.69
CA LYS A 82 -7.64 -1.46 -3.77
C LYS A 82 -7.97 -1.16 -2.32
N LEU A 83 -7.85 0.10 -1.89
CA LEU A 83 -8.30 0.51 -0.55
C LEU A 83 -9.82 0.32 -0.39
N ILE A 84 -10.62 0.61 -1.41
CA ILE A 84 -12.07 0.33 -1.39
C ILE A 84 -12.31 -1.18 -1.23
N LYS A 85 -11.55 -2.03 -1.94
CA LYS A 85 -11.65 -3.49 -1.79
C LYS A 85 -11.25 -3.96 -0.39
N CYS A 86 -10.26 -3.34 0.24
CA CYS A 86 -9.89 -3.68 1.62
C CYS A 86 -11.06 -3.45 2.59
N GLU A 87 -11.81 -2.37 2.40
CA GLU A 87 -12.98 -2.03 3.21
C GLU A 87 -14.18 -2.92 2.89
N GLU A 88 -14.46 -3.16 1.60
CA GLU A 88 -15.56 -4.01 1.12
C GLU A 88 -15.45 -5.45 1.65
N TYR A 89 -14.24 -5.99 1.70
CA TYR A 89 -13.98 -7.35 2.20
C TYR A 89 -13.62 -7.40 3.69
N GLU A 90 -13.68 -6.27 4.40
CA GLU A 90 -13.43 -6.16 5.84
C GLU A 90 -12.11 -6.82 6.30
N VAL A 91 -11.07 -6.77 5.45
CA VAL A 91 -9.77 -7.40 5.74
C VAL A 91 -8.91 -6.60 6.71
N GLU A 92 -9.27 -5.33 6.93
CA GLU A 92 -8.57 -4.42 7.82
C GLU A 92 -8.84 -4.74 9.30
N THR A 93 -7.83 -4.53 10.14
CA THR A 93 -7.93 -4.80 11.58
C THR A 93 -7.37 -3.64 12.42
N PRO A 94 -7.76 -3.52 13.70
CA PRO A 94 -7.09 -2.63 14.64
C PRO A 94 -5.58 -2.91 14.72
N PHE A 95 -5.18 -4.18 14.56
CA PHE A 95 -3.78 -4.61 14.49
C PHE A 95 -3.05 -4.00 13.29
N LEU A 96 -3.64 -4.06 12.08
CA LEU A 96 -3.11 -3.40 10.89
C LEU A 96 -2.92 -1.90 11.13
N ASN A 97 -3.96 -1.23 11.65
CA ASN A 97 -3.89 0.20 11.89
C ASN A 97 -2.82 0.57 12.94
N HIS A 98 -2.73 -0.19 14.03
CA HIS A 98 -1.74 0.05 15.08
C HIS A 98 -0.31 -0.09 14.55
N ASN A 99 -0.03 -1.15 13.78
CA ASN A 99 1.34 -1.48 13.35
C ASN A 99 1.78 -0.73 12.09
N LEU A 100 0.86 -0.32 11.23
CA LEU A 100 1.19 0.34 9.95
C LEU A 100 0.64 1.77 9.84
N SER A 101 -0.05 2.30 10.86
CA SER A 101 -0.75 3.59 10.74
C SER A 101 -1.70 3.64 9.53
N TRP A 102 -2.39 2.52 9.27
CA TRP A 102 -3.17 2.29 8.05
C TRP A 102 -4.20 3.38 7.76
N ASN A 103 -4.91 3.89 8.77
CA ASN A 103 -5.88 4.96 8.57
C ASN A 103 -5.22 6.26 8.10
N ARG A 104 -4.01 6.57 8.58
CA ARG A 104 -3.24 7.72 8.11
C ARG A 104 -2.81 7.51 6.66
N PHE A 105 -2.30 6.32 6.33
CA PHE A 105 -1.94 5.96 4.95
C PHE A 105 -3.14 6.13 4.00
N LYS A 106 -4.30 5.55 4.32
CA LYS A 106 -5.53 5.70 3.53
C LYS A 106 -5.96 7.15 3.35
N LYS A 107 -5.89 7.96 4.42
CA LYS A 107 -6.23 9.38 4.37
C LYS A 107 -5.34 10.12 3.38
N LEU A 108 -4.02 9.90 3.42
CA LEU A 108 -3.08 10.53 2.49
C LEU A 108 -3.33 10.12 1.04
N VAL A 109 -3.59 8.83 0.79
CA VAL A 109 -3.97 8.34 -0.55
C VAL A 109 -5.27 9.01 -1.02
N ARG A 110 -6.26 9.20 -0.14
CA ARG A 110 -7.55 9.81 -0.50
C ARG A 110 -7.53 11.32 -0.66
N ASN A 111 -6.57 12.01 -0.04
CA ASN A 111 -6.43 13.47 -0.11
C ASN A 111 -5.93 13.96 -1.48
N ILE A 112 -5.30 13.08 -2.27
CA ILE A 112 -4.87 13.41 -3.63
C ILE A 112 -6.12 13.68 -4.50
N PRO A 113 -6.19 14.81 -5.22
CA PRO A 113 -7.35 15.15 -6.04
C PRO A 113 -7.40 14.29 -7.32
N ASP A 114 -8.57 14.20 -7.96
CA ASP A 114 -8.78 13.33 -9.13
C ASP A 114 -7.95 13.73 -10.37
N LYS A 115 -7.48 14.97 -10.42
CA LYS A 115 -6.53 15.51 -11.41
C LYS A 115 -5.29 16.05 -10.67
N PRO A 116 -4.38 15.18 -10.23
CA PRO A 116 -3.26 15.59 -9.40
C PRO A 116 -2.13 16.21 -10.22
N THR A 117 -1.34 17.04 -9.55
CA THR A 117 0.01 17.43 -9.93
C THR A 117 1.01 16.61 -9.12
N LEU A 118 2.30 16.63 -9.49
CA LEU A 118 3.34 15.93 -8.73
C LEU A 118 3.44 16.41 -7.27
N LYS A 119 3.07 17.67 -6.99
CA LYS A 119 3.11 18.26 -5.64
C LYS A 119 2.06 17.66 -4.71
N ASP A 120 0.93 17.21 -5.24
CA ASP A 120 -0.15 16.62 -4.44
C ASP A 120 0.27 15.29 -3.80
N PHE A 121 1.32 14.64 -4.33
CA PHE A 121 1.89 13.42 -3.77
C PHE A 121 2.92 13.67 -2.66
N ASN A 122 3.31 14.91 -2.36
CA ASN A 122 4.42 15.19 -1.42
C ASN A 122 4.15 14.70 0.01
N GLU A 123 2.92 14.87 0.50
CA GLU A 123 2.56 14.39 1.84
C GLU A 123 2.61 12.85 1.91
N LEU A 124 2.14 12.18 0.85
CA LEU A 124 2.22 10.71 0.74
C LEU A 124 3.66 10.22 0.55
N HIS A 125 4.49 10.94 -0.19
CA HIS A 125 5.91 10.61 -0.42
C HIS A 125 6.73 10.64 0.89
N THR A 126 6.42 11.59 1.76
CA THR A 126 7.06 11.73 3.08
C THR A 126 6.46 10.84 4.16
N PHE A 127 5.35 10.15 3.87
CA PHE A 127 4.74 9.20 4.80
C PHE A 127 5.72 8.07 5.12
N LYS A 128 5.67 7.64 6.38
CA LYS A 128 6.37 6.46 6.87
C LYS A 128 5.36 5.63 7.64
N PHE A 129 5.30 4.34 7.30
CA PHE A 129 4.62 3.35 8.13
C PHE A 129 5.27 3.32 9.51
N LYS A 130 4.48 3.08 10.56
CA LYS A 130 5.03 2.92 11.92
C LYS A 130 6.08 1.80 11.90
N LYS A 131 7.22 2.04 12.55
CA LYS A 131 8.32 1.07 12.60
C LYS A 131 7.77 -0.22 13.20
N VAL A 132 7.97 -1.35 12.51
CA VAL A 132 7.58 -2.67 13.01
C VAL A 132 8.47 -2.97 14.20
N GLU A 133 7.94 -2.85 15.42
CA GLU A 133 8.61 -3.38 16.61
C GLU A 133 8.56 -4.91 16.49
N LYS A 134 9.73 -5.53 16.39
CA LYS A 134 9.87 -7.00 16.31
C LYS A 134 9.42 -7.66 17.61
#